data_AF-A0A1G4MBI2-F1
#
_entry.id   AF-A0A1G4MBI2-F1
#
_cell.length_a   1.000
_cell.length_b   1.000
_cell.length_c   1.000
_cell.angle_alpha   90.00
_cell.angle_beta   90.00
_cell.angle_gamma   90.00
#
_symmetry.space_group_name_H-M   'P 1'
#
loop_
_entity.id
_entity.type
_entity.pdbx_description
1 polymer ?
#
loop_
_entity_poly.entity_id
_entity_poly.type
_entity_poly.pdbx_seq_one_letter_code
_entity_poly.pdbx_strand_id
1 'polypeptide(L)'
;MSSAADNYKSLPVTVEKPIPVTYDLGNLTVFDSNVLDKNELDSSNAKREENLRNITRDNVQLLINQILSLPIRNTTDSVGGSNSQSATMTLVQLPDPSSELPREKPLPKPKAPTKWEQFAAKKGIRPKERAGKMVYDEEAGEWVPKWGYKGANKKLDDQWLVEVDDNVKNTENELIDPRTLSRAERKKLVKKNELQHKRNLRQR
;
A
#
# COMPACT_ATOMS: atom_id res chain seq x y z
N MET A 1 1.09 -37.56 -45.85
CA MET A 1 2.05 -37.22 -44.79
C MET A 1 1.24 -36.66 -43.63
N SER A 2 1.06 -37.43 -42.55
CA SER A 2 0.39 -36.95 -41.33
C SER A 2 1.22 -35.79 -40.77
N SER A 3 0.58 -34.66 -40.48
CA SER A 3 1.28 -33.50 -39.94
C SER A 3 1.71 -33.79 -38.50
N ALA A 4 2.82 -33.22 -38.02
CA ALA A 4 3.26 -33.43 -36.64
C ALA A 4 2.15 -33.06 -35.62
N ALA A 5 1.28 -32.11 -35.96
CA ALA A 5 0.13 -31.70 -35.14
C ALA A 5 -0.89 -32.82 -34.93
N ASP A 6 -1.13 -33.68 -35.94
CA ASP A 6 -2.06 -34.80 -35.83
C ASP A 6 -1.54 -35.88 -34.87
N ASN A 7 -0.21 -36.03 -34.75
CA ASN A 7 0.41 -36.97 -33.81
C ASN A 7 0.30 -36.50 -32.35
N TYR A 8 0.20 -35.20 -32.08
CA TYR A 8 0.04 -34.69 -30.70
C TYR A 8 -1.41 -34.78 -30.20
N LYS A 9 -2.39 -34.78 -31.10
CA LYS A 9 -3.82 -34.82 -30.76
C LYS A 9 -4.25 -36.15 -30.13
N SER A 10 -3.49 -37.22 -30.36
CA SER A 10 -3.76 -38.57 -29.85
C SER A 10 -2.92 -38.96 -28.61
N LEU A 11 -2.01 -38.09 -28.17
CA LEU A 11 -1.18 -38.36 -26.99
C LEU A 11 -1.97 -38.12 -25.69
N PRO A 12 -1.79 -38.96 -24.67
CA PRO A 12 -2.51 -38.82 -23.40
C PRO A 12 -2.00 -37.61 -22.62
N VAL A 13 -2.94 -36.76 -22.18
CA VAL A 13 -2.70 -35.56 -21.35
C VAL A 13 -3.13 -35.72 -19.89
N THR A 14 -3.85 -36.80 -19.59
CA THR A 14 -4.29 -37.18 -18.24
C THR A 14 -3.25 -38.12 -17.62
N VAL A 15 -2.97 -37.90 -16.34
CA VAL A 15 -2.04 -38.73 -15.57
C VAL A 15 -2.78 -39.24 -14.33
N GLU A 16 -2.75 -40.56 -14.13
CA GLU A 16 -3.34 -41.20 -12.96
C GLU A 16 -2.25 -41.53 -11.95
N LYS A 17 -2.48 -41.19 -10.67
CA LYS A 17 -1.59 -41.52 -9.56
C LYS A 17 -2.38 -42.24 -8.46
N PRO A 18 -1.77 -43.20 -7.74
CA PRO A 18 -2.45 -43.92 -6.66
C PRO A 18 -2.96 -42.99 -5.56
N ILE A 19 -2.13 -42.03 -5.14
CA ILE A 19 -2.49 -40.99 -4.18
C ILE A 19 -2.68 -39.68 -4.94
N PRO A 20 -3.84 -39.00 -4.80
CA PRO A 20 -4.06 -37.69 -5.39
C PRO A 20 -3.04 -36.66 -4.89
N VAL A 21 -2.51 -35.86 -5.81
CA VAL A 21 -1.59 -34.77 -5.47
C VAL A 21 -2.33 -33.58 -4.87
N THR A 22 -1.66 -32.79 -4.03
CA THR A 22 -2.20 -31.54 -3.50
C THR A 22 -1.59 -30.34 -4.22
N TYR A 23 -2.37 -29.27 -4.36
CA TYR A 23 -2.00 -28.09 -5.14
C TYR A 23 -1.96 -26.84 -4.26
N ASP A 24 -0.98 -25.97 -4.51
CA ASP A 24 -1.01 -24.57 -4.11
C ASP A 24 -0.81 -23.72 -5.36
N LEU A 25 -1.94 -23.41 -6.01
CA LEU A 25 -1.98 -22.68 -7.28
C LEU A 25 -1.58 -21.21 -7.12
N GLY A 26 -1.68 -20.64 -5.92
CA GLY A 26 -1.21 -19.28 -5.66
C GLY A 26 0.32 -19.17 -5.77
N ASN A 27 1.03 -20.23 -5.37
CA ASN A 27 2.48 -20.33 -5.52
C ASN A 27 2.92 -21.17 -6.74
N LEU A 28 1.99 -21.65 -7.57
CA LEU A 28 2.24 -22.53 -8.72
C LEU A 28 3.01 -23.80 -8.34
N THR A 29 2.60 -24.46 -7.26
CA THR A 29 3.27 -25.67 -6.73
C THR A 29 2.34 -26.88 -6.64
N VAL A 30 2.94 -28.07 -6.76
CA VAL A 30 2.29 -29.38 -6.58
C VAL A 30 3.07 -30.17 -5.55
N PHE A 31 2.38 -30.75 -4.58
CA PHE A 31 2.97 -31.67 -3.62
C PHE A 31 2.52 -33.10 -3.94
N ASP A 32 3.50 -33.94 -4.26
CA ASP A 32 3.31 -35.34 -4.59
C ASP A 32 3.80 -36.22 -3.44
N SER A 33 2.88 -36.92 -2.77
CA SER A 33 3.15 -37.81 -1.64
C SER A 33 3.18 -39.29 -2.02
N ASN A 34 3.26 -39.62 -3.31
CA ASN A 34 3.40 -41.00 -3.77
C ASN A 34 4.77 -41.59 -3.39
N VAL A 35 4.85 -42.92 -3.29
CA VAL A 35 6.07 -43.63 -2.91
C VAL A 35 7.10 -43.56 -4.03
N LEU A 36 8.36 -43.28 -3.68
CA LEU A 36 9.49 -43.26 -4.61
C LEU A 36 10.38 -44.50 -4.41
N ASP A 37 10.84 -45.12 -5.50
CA ASP A 37 11.82 -46.21 -5.41
C ASP A 37 13.23 -45.64 -5.20
N LYS A 38 13.86 -46.05 -4.09
CA LYS A 38 15.22 -45.63 -3.74
C LYS A 38 16.26 -46.08 -4.76
N ASN A 39 16.09 -47.27 -5.35
CA ASN A 39 17.06 -47.83 -6.30
C ASN A 39 17.02 -47.09 -7.65
N GLU A 40 15.85 -46.58 -8.03
CA GLU A 40 15.65 -45.77 -9.23
C GLU A 40 16.30 -44.39 -9.12
N LEU A 41 16.43 -43.88 -7.89
CA LEU A 41 16.96 -42.55 -7.59
C LEU A 41 18.42 -42.56 -7.11
N ASP A 42 19.02 -43.75 -6.99
CA ASP A 42 20.39 -43.92 -6.53
C ASP A 42 21.40 -43.28 -7.50
N SER A 43 22.44 -42.67 -6.95
CA SER A 43 23.48 -41.97 -7.73
C SER A 43 24.23 -42.85 -8.73
N SER A 44 24.27 -44.17 -8.50
CA SER A 44 24.92 -45.13 -9.40
C SER A 44 24.03 -45.55 -10.58
N ASN A 45 22.74 -45.21 -10.56
CA ASN A 45 21.79 -45.62 -11.58
C ASN A 45 21.91 -44.74 -12.84
N ALA A 46 22.25 -45.37 -13.97
CA ALA A 46 22.38 -44.68 -15.26
C ALA A 46 21.07 -44.04 -15.76
N LYS A 47 19.90 -44.54 -15.33
CA LYS A 47 18.56 -44.04 -15.74
C LYS A 47 17.95 -43.05 -14.74
N ARG A 48 18.70 -42.63 -13.72
CA ARG A 48 18.21 -41.73 -12.65
C ARG A 48 17.53 -40.46 -13.18
N GLU A 49 18.17 -39.77 -14.11
CA GLU A 49 17.65 -38.51 -14.67
C GLU A 49 16.37 -38.73 -15.51
N GLU A 50 16.27 -39.87 -16.19
CA GLU A 50 15.07 -40.24 -16.94
C GLU A 50 13.89 -40.47 -15.99
N ASN A 51 14.12 -41.19 -14.88
CA ASN A 51 13.11 -41.42 -13.84
C ASN A 51 12.64 -40.11 -13.19
N LEU A 52 13.58 -39.24 -12.78
CA LEU A 52 13.26 -37.92 -12.23
C LEU A 52 12.47 -37.05 -13.21
N ARG A 53 12.87 -37.05 -14.49
CA ARG A 53 12.19 -36.31 -15.55
C ARG A 53 10.76 -36.83 -15.74
N ASN A 54 10.56 -38.14 -15.76
CA ASN A 54 9.24 -38.74 -15.93
C ASN A 54 8.30 -38.39 -14.77
N ILE A 55 8.77 -38.53 -13.51
CA ILE A 55 7.99 -38.17 -12.32
C ILE A 55 7.64 -36.67 -12.33
N THR A 56 8.60 -35.81 -12.68
CA THR A 56 8.39 -34.35 -12.70
C THR A 56 7.46 -33.95 -13.85
N ARG A 57 7.60 -34.56 -15.02
CA ARG A 57 6.72 -34.34 -16.18
C ARG A 57 5.26 -34.62 -15.81
N ASP A 58 5.01 -35.73 -15.13
CA ASP A 58 3.68 -36.13 -14.67
C ASP A 58 3.06 -35.08 -13.74
N ASN A 59 3.84 -34.61 -12.76
CA ASN A 59 3.40 -33.59 -11.81
C ASN A 59 3.16 -32.23 -12.47
N VAL A 60 4.01 -31.84 -13.43
CA VAL A 60 3.85 -30.60 -14.21
C VAL A 60 2.63 -30.69 -15.13
N GLN A 61 2.37 -31.83 -15.74
CA GLN A 61 1.17 -32.04 -16.56
C GLN A 61 -0.09 -31.83 -15.72
N LEU A 62 -0.14 -32.42 -14.52
CA LEU A 62 -1.24 -32.21 -13.57
C LEU A 62 -1.38 -30.74 -13.16
N LEU A 63 -0.28 -30.03 -12.89
CA LEU A 63 -0.29 -28.61 -12.56
C LEU A 63 -0.89 -27.75 -13.68
N ILE A 64 -0.41 -27.94 -14.91
CA ILE A 64 -0.87 -27.17 -16.07
C ILE A 64 -2.35 -27.45 -16.36
N ASN A 65 -2.80 -28.69 -16.22
CA ASN A 65 -4.21 -29.05 -16.36
C ASN A 65 -5.10 -28.26 -15.37
N GLN A 66 -4.62 -28.03 -14.14
CA GLN A 66 -5.34 -27.22 -13.14
C GLN A 66 -5.25 -25.72 -13.43
N ILE A 67 -4.09 -25.20 -13.85
CA ILE A 67 -3.93 -23.76 -14.15
C ILE A 67 -4.81 -23.34 -15.33
N LEU A 68 -4.90 -24.17 -16.37
CA LEU A 68 -5.69 -23.86 -17.56
C LEU A 68 -7.20 -24.04 -17.35
N SER A 69 -7.63 -24.65 -16.25
CA SER A 69 -9.05 -24.73 -15.88
C SER A 69 -9.53 -23.56 -15.01
N LEU A 70 -8.60 -22.71 -14.54
CA LEU A 70 -8.92 -21.54 -13.72
C LEU A 70 -9.63 -20.43 -14.53
N PRO A 71 -10.37 -19.53 -13.85
CA PRO A 71 -11.02 -18.41 -14.51
C PRO A 71 -10.01 -17.51 -15.24
N ILE A 72 -10.35 -17.17 -16.47
CA ILE A 72 -9.53 -16.34 -17.34
C ILE A 72 -10.11 -14.93 -17.36
N ARG A 73 -9.27 -13.92 -17.08
CA ARG A 73 -9.62 -12.50 -17.18
C ARG A 73 -9.14 -11.95 -18.51
N ASN A 74 -10.09 -11.46 -19.29
CA ASN A 74 -9.84 -10.72 -20.53
C ASN A 74 -10.13 -9.24 -20.28
N THR A 75 -9.30 -8.35 -20.83
CA THR A 75 -9.56 -6.91 -20.83
C THR A 75 -9.91 -6.44 -22.24
N THR A 76 -10.67 -5.36 -22.35
CA THR A 76 -10.98 -4.68 -23.62
C THR A 76 -10.15 -3.40 -23.80
N ASP A 77 -9.23 -3.13 -22.88
CA ASP A 77 -8.43 -1.89 -22.88
C ASP A 77 -7.42 -1.92 -24.03
N SER A 78 -7.50 -0.89 -24.86
CA SER A 78 -6.62 -0.69 -26.00
C SER A 78 -5.21 -0.26 -25.56
N VAL A 79 -4.27 -0.37 -26.49
CA VAL A 79 -2.86 0.03 -26.35
C VAL A 79 -2.81 1.52 -25.98
N GLY A 80 -2.70 1.85 -24.68
CA GLY A 80 -2.69 3.23 -24.17
C GLY A 80 -3.38 3.46 -22.83
N GLY A 81 -4.06 2.47 -22.25
CA GLY A 81 -4.56 2.56 -20.88
C GLY A 81 -3.42 2.72 -19.88
N SER A 82 -3.61 3.52 -18.82
CA SER A 82 -2.63 3.62 -17.72
C SER A 82 -2.42 2.30 -16.98
N ASN A 83 -3.30 1.33 -17.23
CA ASN A 83 -3.30 0.01 -16.64
C ASN A 83 -2.58 -0.96 -17.59
N SER A 84 -1.63 -1.71 -17.04
CA SER A 84 -0.63 -2.52 -17.76
C SER A 84 -1.16 -3.68 -18.63
N GLN A 85 -2.47 -3.83 -18.82
CA GLN A 85 -3.08 -4.99 -19.48
C GLN A 85 -3.67 -4.61 -20.85
N SER A 86 -3.06 -5.10 -21.92
CA SER A 86 -3.56 -4.95 -23.30
C SER A 86 -4.65 -5.98 -23.60
N ALA A 87 -5.62 -5.62 -24.44
CA ALA A 87 -6.70 -6.51 -24.89
C ALA A 87 -6.24 -7.82 -25.58
N THR A 88 -4.98 -7.89 -26.05
CA THR A 88 -4.38 -9.11 -26.62
C THR A 88 -3.84 -10.08 -25.57
N MET A 89 -3.77 -9.68 -24.30
CA MET A 89 -3.23 -10.49 -23.21
C MET A 89 -4.38 -11.14 -22.43
N THR A 90 -4.28 -12.46 -22.29
CA THR A 90 -5.21 -13.27 -21.51
C THR A 90 -4.50 -13.70 -20.22
N LEU A 91 -5.07 -13.38 -19.06
CA LEU A 91 -4.46 -13.69 -17.77
C LEU A 91 -5.33 -14.68 -17.00
N VAL A 92 -4.69 -15.67 -16.39
CA VAL A 92 -5.35 -16.60 -15.47
C VAL A 92 -5.46 -15.95 -14.10
N GLN A 93 -6.64 -16.02 -13.48
CA GLN A 93 -6.84 -15.54 -12.12
C GLN A 93 -6.45 -16.64 -11.12
N LEU A 94 -5.29 -16.46 -10.48
CA LEU A 94 -4.80 -17.38 -9.45
C LEU A 94 -5.54 -17.15 -8.12
N PRO A 95 -5.78 -18.21 -7.33
CA PRO A 95 -6.26 -18.08 -5.96
C PRO A 95 -5.16 -17.57 -5.03
N ASP A 96 -5.55 -17.16 -3.81
CA ASP A 96 -4.58 -16.81 -2.78
C ASP A 96 -3.71 -18.01 -2.38
N PRO A 97 -2.41 -17.81 -2.07
CA PRO A 97 -1.54 -18.90 -1.64
C PRO A 97 -2.04 -19.62 -0.40
N SER A 98 -2.03 -20.95 -0.42
CA SER A 98 -2.43 -21.78 0.74
C SER A 98 -1.26 -22.07 1.69
N SER A 99 -0.03 -22.03 1.21
CA SER A 99 1.16 -22.26 2.03
C SER A 99 1.45 -21.08 2.96
N GLU A 100 1.38 -21.32 4.27
CA GLU A 100 1.71 -20.30 5.28
C GLU A 100 3.22 -20.02 5.31
N LEU A 101 3.63 -18.88 4.77
CA LEU A 101 5.02 -18.42 4.80
C LEU A 101 5.24 -17.37 5.90
N PRO A 102 6.38 -17.40 6.61
CA PRO A 102 6.69 -16.39 7.61
C PRO A 102 6.88 -15.02 6.95
N ARG A 103 6.35 -13.98 7.60
CA ARG A 103 6.51 -12.60 7.14
C ARG A 103 7.95 -12.13 7.34
N GLU A 104 8.45 -11.33 6.39
CA GLU A 104 9.74 -10.64 6.54
C GLU A 104 9.74 -9.66 7.72
N LYS A 105 8.61 -8.94 7.93
CA LYS A 105 8.48 -7.89 8.93
C LYS A 105 7.27 -8.13 9.84
N PRO A 106 7.39 -7.76 11.13
CA PRO A 106 6.25 -7.79 12.04
C PRO A 106 5.14 -6.87 11.53
N LEU A 107 3.92 -7.13 11.99
CA LEU A 107 2.80 -6.25 11.69
C LEU A 107 3.08 -4.83 12.22
N PRO A 108 2.68 -3.79 11.48
CA PRO A 108 2.85 -2.42 11.95
C PRO A 108 2.10 -2.24 13.27
N LYS A 109 2.84 -1.90 14.34
CA LYS A 109 2.25 -1.71 15.66
C LYS A 109 1.16 -0.62 15.60
N PRO A 110 0.01 -0.81 16.26
CA PRO A 110 -1.02 0.22 16.33
C PRO A 110 -0.42 1.51 16.89
N LYS A 111 -0.81 2.66 16.33
CA LYS A 111 -0.28 3.94 16.76
C LYS A 111 -0.80 4.22 18.18
N ALA A 112 0.11 4.38 19.14
CA ALA A 112 -0.27 4.77 20.49
C ALA A 112 -0.99 6.13 20.44
N PRO A 113 -2.11 6.31 21.17
CA PRO A 113 -2.86 7.54 21.14
C PRO A 113 -2.05 8.67 21.75
N THR A 114 -1.98 9.79 21.03
CA THR A 114 -1.36 11.02 21.52
C THR A 114 -2.13 11.58 22.72
N LYS A 115 -1.49 12.44 23.52
CA LYS A 115 -2.16 13.09 24.66
C LYS A 115 -3.43 13.86 24.26
N TRP A 116 -3.43 14.45 23.06
CA TRP A 116 -4.61 15.14 22.54
C TRP A 116 -5.74 14.16 22.22
N GLU A 117 -5.45 13.02 21.60
CA GLU A 117 -6.45 11.99 21.31
C GLU A 117 -7.02 11.39 22.61
N GLN A 118 -6.18 11.16 23.62
CA GLN A 118 -6.64 10.72 24.95
C GLN A 118 -7.56 11.76 25.61
N PHE A 119 -7.23 13.05 25.50
CA PHE A 119 -8.07 14.13 26.01
C PHE A 119 -9.38 14.26 25.24
N ALA A 120 -9.32 14.24 23.90
CA ALA A 120 -10.47 14.35 23.02
C ALA A 120 -11.46 13.19 23.24
N ALA A 121 -10.95 11.96 23.39
CA ALA A 121 -11.76 10.79 23.73
C ALA A 121 -12.46 10.95 25.09
N LYS A 122 -11.74 11.38 26.14
CA LYS A 122 -12.32 11.62 27.47
C LYS A 122 -13.38 12.71 27.50
N LYS A 123 -13.24 13.73 26.64
CA LYS A 123 -14.17 14.86 26.55
C LYS A 123 -15.27 14.67 25.49
N GLY A 124 -15.23 13.59 24.70
CA GLY A 124 -16.16 13.38 23.59
C GLY A 124 -16.01 14.42 22.47
N ILE A 125 -14.83 15.01 22.29
CA ILE A 125 -14.57 16.00 21.25
C ILE A 125 -14.45 15.25 19.91
N ARG A 126 -15.45 15.44 19.05
CA ARG A 126 -15.44 14.88 17.69
C ARG A 126 -14.44 15.62 16.81
N PRO A 127 -13.75 14.92 15.87
CA PRO A 127 -12.90 15.58 14.90
C PRO A 127 -13.72 16.55 14.06
N LYS A 128 -13.15 17.74 13.79
CA LYS A 128 -13.78 18.73 12.93
C LYS A 128 -13.81 18.22 11.49
N GLU A 129 -14.86 18.58 10.76
CA GLU A 129 -14.93 18.33 9.32
C GLU A 129 -13.75 19.01 8.61
N ARG A 130 -13.16 18.29 7.66
CA ARG A 130 -12.06 18.82 6.84
C ARG A 130 -12.62 19.70 5.74
N ALA A 131 -13.21 20.83 6.12
CA ALA A 131 -13.55 21.89 5.20
C ALA A 131 -12.25 22.39 4.53
N GLY A 132 -12.33 22.69 3.23
CA GLY A 132 -11.18 23.05 2.41
C GLY A 132 -10.35 24.22 2.94
N LYS A 133 -9.29 24.52 2.18
CA LYS A 133 -8.27 25.49 2.57
C LYS A 133 -8.73 26.95 2.47
N MET A 134 -9.81 27.26 1.75
CA MET A 134 -10.25 28.61 1.45
C MET A 134 -11.21 29.17 2.52
N VAL A 135 -11.17 30.48 2.75
CA VAL A 135 -12.12 31.29 3.53
C VAL A 135 -12.46 32.52 2.72
N TYR A 136 -13.70 32.98 2.81
CA TYR A 136 -14.13 34.19 2.15
C TYR A 136 -13.67 35.41 2.96
N ASP A 137 -12.95 36.34 2.34
CA ASP A 137 -12.58 37.62 2.94
C ASP A 137 -13.62 38.67 2.54
N GLU A 138 -14.43 39.12 3.50
CA GLU A 138 -15.55 40.03 3.26
C GLU A 138 -15.11 41.41 2.77
N GLU A 139 -13.89 41.85 3.12
CA GLU A 139 -13.36 43.17 2.72
C GLU A 139 -12.90 43.19 1.25
N ALA A 140 -12.31 42.08 0.79
CA ALA A 140 -11.80 41.94 -0.58
C ALA A 140 -12.84 41.33 -1.53
N GLY A 141 -13.89 40.70 -1.01
CA GLY A 141 -14.90 39.98 -1.79
C GLY A 141 -14.37 38.68 -2.44
N GLU A 142 -13.19 38.21 -2.05
CA GLU A 142 -12.48 37.08 -2.66
C GLU A 142 -12.30 35.90 -1.69
N TRP A 143 -12.12 34.70 -2.25
CA TRP A 143 -11.73 33.52 -1.49
C TRP A 143 -10.21 33.52 -1.26
N VAL A 144 -9.81 33.67 -0.01
CA VAL A 144 -8.40 33.69 0.43
C VAL A 144 -8.08 32.39 1.19
N PRO A 145 -6.90 31.78 0.99
CA PRO A 145 -6.53 30.59 1.76
C PRO A 145 -6.34 30.91 3.25
N LYS A 146 -6.82 30.02 4.13
CA LYS A 146 -6.62 30.07 5.60
C LYS A 146 -5.14 30.15 5.97
N TRP A 147 -4.30 29.41 5.25
CA TRP A 147 -2.85 29.31 5.47
C TRP A 147 -2.14 29.04 4.12
N GLY A 148 -0.85 29.36 3.98
CA GLY A 148 -0.11 29.19 2.71
C GLY A 148 0.23 30.52 2.02
N TYR A 149 0.22 30.54 0.68
CA TYR A 149 0.49 31.75 -0.10
C TYR A 149 -0.56 32.82 0.19
N LYS A 150 -0.13 34.03 0.57
CA LYS A 150 -0.99 35.16 1.00
C LYS A 150 -2.10 34.74 1.98
N GLY A 151 -1.80 33.81 2.88
CA GLY A 151 -2.80 33.25 3.78
C GLY A 151 -3.31 34.26 4.82
N ALA A 152 -4.58 34.15 5.20
CA ALA A 152 -5.24 35.06 6.14
C ALA A 152 -4.46 35.27 7.46
N ASN A 153 -3.74 34.23 7.93
CA ASN A 153 -2.87 34.30 9.12
C ASN A 153 -1.72 35.34 9.04
N LYS A 154 -1.46 35.94 7.88
CA LYS A 154 -0.42 36.97 7.66
C LYS A 154 -0.99 38.33 7.29
N LYS A 155 -2.32 38.52 7.27
CA LYS A 155 -2.97 39.79 6.89
C LYS A 155 -2.43 40.98 7.70
N LEU A 156 -2.18 40.80 9.00
CA LEU A 156 -1.61 41.81 9.90
C LEU A 156 -0.16 42.21 9.55
N ASP A 157 0.62 41.30 8.94
CA ASP A 157 2.00 41.60 8.56
C ASP A 157 2.06 42.53 7.34
N ASP A 158 1.08 42.43 6.44
CA ASP A 158 1.03 43.13 5.15
C ASP A 158 0.15 44.39 5.19
N GLN A 159 -0.56 44.64 6.31
CA GLN A 159 -1.41 45.82 6.49
C GLN A 159 -0.59 47.11 6.51
N TRP A 160 -1.05 48.14 5.81
CA TRP A 160 -0.37 49.44 5.67
C TRP A 160 -0.34 50.26 6.97
N LEU A 161 -1.35 50.11 7.83
CA LEU A 161 -1.45 50.73 9.16
C LEU A 161 -1.91 49.69 10.18
N VAL A 162 -1.23 49.63 11.34
CA VAL A 162 -1.62 48.77 12.45
C VAL A 162 -1.80 49.67 13.67
N GLU A 163 -3.01 49.69 14.20
CA GLU A 163 -3.33 50.44 15.41
C GLU A 163 -2.68 49.79 16.63
N VAL A 164 -2.16 50.62 17.55
CA VAL A 164 -1.59 50.15 18.81
C VAL A 164 -2.72 50.03 19.83
N ASP A 165 -2.83 48.88 20.48
CA ASP A 165 -3.83 48.62 21.51
C ASP A 165 -3.76 49.67 22.64
N ASP A 166 -4.93 50.16 23.05
CA ASP A 166 -5.07 51.18 24.10
C ASP A 166 -4.43 50.78 25.44
N ASN A 167 -4.32 49.47 25.70
CA ASN A 167 -3.74 48.92 26.92
C ASN A 167 -2.21 49.02 26.99
N VAL A 168 -1.54 49.28 25.86
CA VAL A 168 -0.06 49.35 25.76
C VAL A 168 0.42 50.81 25.73
N LYS A 169 -0.50 51.78 25.59
CA LYS A 169 -0.21 53.21 25.59
C LYS A 169 0.40 53.64 26.93
N ASN A 170 1.47 54.44 26.91
CA ASN A 170 2.28 54.89 28.06
C ASN A 170 3.04 53.79 28.81
N THR A 171 3.33 52.65 28.18
CA THR A 171 4.20 51.60 28.76
C THR A 171 5.52 51.51 28.00
N GLU A 172 6.56 50.94 28.63
CA GLU A 172 7.87 50.71 27.99
C GLU A 172 7.79 49.88 26.69
N ASN A 173 6.68 49.16 26.49
CA ASN A 173 6.42 48.32 25.32
C ASN A 173 5.75 49.07 24.16
N GLU A 174 5.38 50.34 24.32
CA GLU A 174 4.74 51.18 23.28
C GLU A 174 5.63 51.36 22.05
N LEU A 175 6.96 51.30 22.23
CA LEU A 175 7.94 51.47 21.16
C LEU A 175 8.23 50.19 20.35
N ILE A 176 7.58 49.07 20.68
CA ILE A 176 7.82 47.77 20.04
C ILE A 176 6.83 47.58 18.88
N ASP A 177 7.34 47.24 17.69
CA ASP A 177 6.50 47.03 16.51
C ASP A 177 5.52 45.84 16.72
N PRO A 178 4.19 46.07 16.68
CA PRO A 178 3.17 45.04 16.90
C PRO A 178 3.27 43.87 15.90
N ARG A 179 3.79 44.11 14.69
CA ARG A 179 3.99 43.05 13.68
C ARG A 179 5.07 42.06 14.12
N THR A 180 6.14 42.56 14.73
CA THR A 180 7.23 41.71 15.23
C THR A 180 6.78 40.85 16.41
N LEU A 181 5.93 41.39 17.28
CA LEU A 181 5.31 40.66 18.40
C LEU A 181 4.43 39.52 17.88
N SER A 182 3.50 39.79 16.95
CA SER A 182 2.64 38.77 16.34
C SER A 182 3.44 37.66 15.64
N ARG A 183 4.52 38.01 14.93
CA ARG A 183 5.46 37.04 14.34
C ARG A 183 6.16 36.19 15.41
N ALA A 184 6.61 36.81 16.50
CA ALA A 184 7.28 36.11 17.60
C ALA A 184 6.34 35.13 18.31
N GLU A 185 5.09 35.53 18.56
CA GLU A 185 4.06 34.69 19.17
C GLU A 185 3.73 33.48 18.30
N ARG A 186 3.53 33.68 16.98
CA ARG A 186 3.32 32.57 16.04
C ARG A 186 4.49 31.60 16.06
N LYS A 187 5.74 32.09 16.02
CA LYS A 187 6.93 31.23 16.12
C LYS A 187 7.00 30.48 17.45
N LYS A 188 6.60 31.11 18.57
CA LYS A 188 6.54 30.46 19.89
C LYS A 188 5.54 29.30 19.91
N LEU A 189 4.37 29.48 19.29
CA LEU A 189 3.35 28.43 19.16
C LEU A 189 3.83 27.27 18.26
N VAL A 190 4.49 27.57 17.14
CA VAL A 190 5.09 26.56 16.26
C VAL A 190 6.13 25.73 17.02
N LYS A 191 7.08 26.38 17.70
CA LYS A 191 8.09 25.69 18.54
C LYS A 191 7.43 24.83 19.62
N LYS A 192 6.35 25.32 20.25
CA LYS A 192 5.60 24.55 21.26
C LYS A 192 4.96 23.28 20.66
N ASN A 193 4.38 23.37 19.46
CA ASN A 193 3.81 22.22 18.76
C ASN A 193 4.89 21.18 18.42
N GLU A 194 6.02 21.61 17.87
CA GLU A 194 7.15 20.72 17.56
C GLU A 194 7.67 19.99 18.81
N LEU A 195 7.79 20.70 19.94
CA LEU A 195 8.20 20.11 21.21
C LEU A 195 7.16 19.09 21.73
N GLN A 196 5.86 19.38 21.61
CA GLN A 196 4.80 18.45 21.97
C GLN A 196 4.80 17.21 21.07
N HIS A 197 5.02 17.38 19.77
CA HIS A 197 5.17 16.28 18.82
C HIS A 197 6.35 15.37 19.17
N LYS A 198 7.55 15.95 19.43
CA LYS A 198 8.72 15.19 19.87
C LYS A 198 8.47 14.45 21.19
N ARG A 199 7.77 15.09 22.14
CA ARG A 199 7.38 14.45 23.41
C ARG A 199 6.44 13.26 23.21
N ASN A 200 5.46 13.39 22.31
CA ASN A 200 4.53 12.31 21.98
C ASN A 200 5.23 11.16 21.25
N LEU A 201 6.17 11.46 20.34
CA LEU A 201 6.98 10.44 19.67
C LEU A 201 7.87 9.66 20.63
N ARG A 202 8.46 10.31 21.63
CA ARG A 202 9.28 9.63 22.64
C ARG A 202 8.46 8.76 23.61
N GLN A 203 7.17 9.10 23.79
CA GLN A 203 6.25 8.33 24.64
C GLN A 203 5.58 7.17 23.88
N ARG A 204 5.88 7.02 22.59
CA ARG A 204 5.34 6.01 21.70
C ARG A 204 6.35 4.90 21.49
#